data_AF-A0A0T6LQE8-F1
#
_entry.id   AF-A0A0T6LQE8-F1
#
_cell.length_a   1.000
_cell.length_b   1.000
_cell.length_c   1.000
_cell.angle_alpha   90.00
_cell.angle_beta   90.00
_cell.angle_gamma   90.00
#
_symmetry.space_group_name_H-M   'P 1'
#
loop_
_entity.id
_entity.type
_entity.pdbx_description
1 polymer ?
#
loop_
_entity_poly.entity_id
_entity_poly.type
_entity_poly.pdbx_seq_one_letter_code
_entity_poly.pdbx_strand_id
1 'polypeptide(L)'
;MFVRGDTRGVSVLPWPSAAAAVGLGLLHALDWTGTARKRLKAGDRLHPTQHPLVTAALLSGHHTPLWNGDRELKAQIWPDQFPDWFGIALATSGHAAALLFPHVTPDAPPTATPGGQLADHDFMTGPTEDRYPDVFGLAGGVDGGGTTDARHHVTARLTDLPHHTITVGHDTAANADFLNTLLL
;
A
#
# COMPACT_ATOMS: atom_id res chain seq x y z
N MET A 1 -4.34 -6.61 3.06
CA MET A 1 -3.88 -6.40 4.46
C MET A 1 -4.93 -7.00 5.37
N PHE A 2 -4.56 -7.62 6.48
CA PHE A 2 -5.51 -8.11 7.48
C PHE A 2 -5.52 -7.22 8.70
N VAL A 3 -6.70 -7.06 9.29
CA VAL A 3 -6.93 -6.20 10.44
C VAL A 3 -7.69 -7.01 11.49
N ARG A 4 -7.25 -6.93 12.75
CA ARG A 4 -7.87 -7.63 13.86
C ARG A 4 -7.79 -6.81 15.13
N GLY A 5 -8.90 -6.64 15.83
CA GLY A 5 -8.90 -6.09 17.19
C GLY A 5 -8.34 -7.10 18.20
N ASP A 6 -7.52 -6.63 19.14
CA ASP A 6 -7.00 -7.41 20.25
C ASP A 6 -6.90 -6.57 21.55
N THR A 7 -6.23 -7.10 22.57
CA THR A 7 -6.09 -6.43 23.88
C THR A 7 -5.21 -5.18 23.84
N ARG A 8 -4.38 -4.99 22.81
CA ARG A 8 -3.49 -3.84 22.61
C ARG A 8 -4.03 -2.83 21.61
N GLY A 9 -5.26 -3.02 21.10
CA GLY A 9 -5.89 -2.13 20.11
C GLY A 9 -6.18 -2.87 18.82
N VAL A 10 -5.74 -2.33 17.69
CA VAL A 10 -5.95 -2.95 16.37
C VAL A 10 -4.63 -3.37 15.77
N SER A 11 -4.44 -4.69 15.64
CA SER A 11 -3.31 -5.30 14.94
C SER A 11 -3.54 -5.28 13.43
N VAL A 12 -2.51 -4.90 12.71
CA VAL A 12 -2.45 -4.86 11.25
C VAL A 12 -1.37 -5.81 10.77
N LEU A 13 -1.76 -6.75 9.92
CA LEU A 13 -0.84 -7.71 9.32
C LEU A 13 -0.77 -7.47 7.81
N PRO A 14 0.42 -7.27 7.25
CA PRO A 14 0.57 -7.18 5.80
C PRO A 14 0.08 -8.50 5.20
N TRP A 15 -0.80 -8.39 4.21
CA TRP A 15 -1.12 -9.53 3.36
C TRP A 15 -0.02 -9.61 2.32
N PRO A 16 0.68 -10.74 2.17
CA PRO A 16 1.64 -10.89 1.10
C PRO A 16 0.86 -10.85 -0.22
N SER A 17 0.80 -9.68 -0.87
CA SER A 17 0.40 -9.63 -2.27
C SER A 17 1.47 -10.37 -3.08
N ALA A 18 1.05 -11.05 -4.15
CA ALA A 18 1.97 -11.83 -4.99
C ALA A 18 3.13 -10.96 -5.53
N ALA A 19 2.87 -9.70 -5.87
CA ALA A 19 3.91 -8.72 -6.20
C ALA A 19 3.49 -7.30 -5.79
N ALA A 20 4.46 -6.42 -5.58
CA ALA A 20 4.26 -4.99 -5.59
C ALA A 20 4.36 -4.48 -7.03
N ALA A 21 3.29 -3.84 -7.51
CA ALA A 21 3.24 -3.25 -8.84
C ALA A 21 3.72 -1.78 -8.79
N VAL A 22 4.95 -1.52 -9.22
CA VAL A 22 5.57 -0.18 -9.20
C VAL A 22 5.76 0.34 -10.62
N GLY A 23 5.24 1.54 -10.90
CA GLY A 23 5.42 2.19 -12.21
C GLY A 23 6.88 2.55 -12.48
N LEU A 24 7.28 2.57 -13.76
CA LEU A 24 8.66 2.90 -14.15
C LEU A 24 9.06 4.33 -13.74
N GLY A 25 8.11 5.27 -13.82
CA GLY A 25 8.33 6.65 -13.38
C GLY A 25 8.55 6.75 -11.88
N LEU A 26 7.80 5.97 -11.07
CA LEU A 26 7.99 5.95 -9.62
C LEU A 26 9.33 5.31 -9.23
N LEU A 27 9.73 4.23 -9.88
CA LEU A 27 11.07 3.65 -9.69
C LEU A 27 12.18 4.67 -9.98
N HIS A 28 11.99 5.52 -10.99
CA HIS A 28 12.96 6.56 -11.30
C HIS A 28 12.95 7.69 -10.26
N ALA A 29 11.77 8.15 -9.85
CA ALA A 29 11.62 9.20 -8.83
C ALA A 29 12.23 8.81 -7.47
N LEU A 30 12.23 7.51 -7.15
CA LEU A 30 12.83 6.95 -5.93
C LEU A 30 14.32 6.57 -6.09
N ASP A 31 14.93 6.86 -7.25
CA ASP A 31 16.29 6.45 -7.61
C ASP A 31 16.53 4.92 -7.57
N TRP A 32 15.47 4.14 -7.79
CA TRP A 32 15.51 2.67 -7.75
C TRP A 32 15.77 2.02 -9.11
N THR A 33 15.61 2.76 -10.22
CA THR A 33 15.84 2.23 -11.57
C THR A 33 17.24 1.65 -11.74
N GLY A 34 18.27 2.35 -11.24
CA GLY A 34 19.66 1.90 -11.31
C GLY A 34 19.89 0.58 -10.55
N THR A 35 19.31 0.47 -9.35
CA THR A 35 19.43 -0.74 -8.53
C THR A 35 18.69 -1.92 -9.14
N ALA A 36 17.43 -1.74 -9.58
CA ALA A 36 16.68 -2.78 -10.26
C ALA A 36 17.41 -3.27 -11.51
N ARG A 37 17.95 -2.36 -12.32
CA ARG A 37 18.76 -2.69 -13.50
C ARG A 37 20.00 -3.51 -13.15
N LYS A 38 20.74 -3.11 -12.11
CA LYS A 38 21.94 -3.82 -11.63
C LYS A 38 21.60 -5.25 -11.21
N ARG A 39 20.53 -5.42 -10.43
CA ARG A 39 20.05 -6.72 -9.93
C ARG A 39 19.61 -7.64 -11.07
N LEU A 40 18.82 -7.12 -12.02
CA LEU A 40 18.41 -7.86 -13.21
C LEU A 40 19.60 -8.30 -14.08
N LYS A 41 20.60 -7.43 -14.27
CA LYS A 41 21.84 -7.78 -14.99
C LYS A 41 22.67 -8.85 -14.27
N ALA A 42 22.56 -8.94 -12.95
CA ALA A 42 23.22 -9.95 -12.14
C ALA A 42 22.50 -11.31 -12.15
N GLY A 43 21.33 -11.40 -12.78
CA GLY A 43 20.57 -12.64 -12.95
C GLY A 43 19.35 -12.76 -12.05
N ASP A 44 19.07 -11.77 -11.20
CA ASP A 44 17.84 -11.77 -10.40
C ASP A 44 16.61 -11.71 -11.31
N ARG A 45 15.50 -12.26 -10.84
CA ARG A 45 14.24 -12.34 -11.59
C ARG A 45 13.14 -11.59 -10.87
N LEU A 46 12.35 -10.84 -11.62
CA LEU A 46 11.09 -10.26 -11.14
C LEU A 46 10.00 -11.34 -11.02
N HIS A 47 8.83 -10.97 -10.50
CA HIS A 47 7.68 -11.86 -10.34
C HIS A 47 7.31 -12.57 -11.67
N PRO A 48 6.84 -13.84 -11.67
CA PRO A 48 6.49 -14.56 -12.90
C PRO A 48 5.45 -13.88 -13.80
N THR A 49 4.58 -13.02 -13.24
CA THR A 49 3.60 -12.22 -14.00
C THR A 49 4.20 -10.94 -14.62
N GLN A 50 5.50 -10.72 -14.47
CA GLN A 50 6.20 -9.56 -15.01
C GLN A 50 6.05 -9.50 -16.53
N HIS A 51 5.59 -8.34 -17.02
CA HIS A 51 5.52 -8.10 -18.46
C HIS A 51 6.93 -7.94 -19.07
N PRO A 52 7.27 -8.64 -20.18
CA PRO A 52 8.61 -8.61 -20.77
C PRO A 52 9.07 -7.21 -21.20
N LEU A 53 8.18 -6.37 -21.72
CA LEU A 53 8.53 -5.00 -22.13
C LEU A 53 9.02 -4.13 -20.97
N VAL A 54 8.45 -4.31 -19.78
CA VAL A 54 8.88 -3.58 -18.58
C VAL A 54 10.25 -4.10 -18.13
N THR A 55 10.50 -5.42 -18.17
CA THR A 55 11.84 -5.97 -17.91
C THR A 55 12.88 -5.41 -18.87
N ALA A 56 12.55 -5.33 -20.17
CA ALA A 56 13.44 -4.76 -21.17
C ALA A 56 13.71 -3.27 -20.91
N ALA A 57 12.70 -2.50 -20.52
CA ALA A 57 12.84 -1.10 -20.14
C ALA A 57 13.75 -0.91 -18.92
N LEU A 58 13.59 -1.73 -17.87
CA LEU A 58 14.47 -1.70 -16.70
C LEU A 58 15.93 -2.03 -17.08
N LEU A 59 16.15 -3.05 -17.92
CA LEU A 59 17.48 -3.44 -18.39
C LEU A 59 18.16 -2.35 -19.25
N SER A 60 17.38 -1.60 -20.05
CA SER A 60 17.88 -0.49 -20.85
C SER A 60 18.04 0.81 -20.04
N GLY A 61 17.41 0.92 -18.88
CA GLY A 61 17.39 2.12 -18.04
C GLY A 61 16.31 3.14 -18.45
N HIS A 62 15.30 2.68 -19.19
CA HIS A 62 14.16 3.50 -19.60
C HIS A 62 13.13 3.62 -18.47
N HIS A 63 12.61 4.83 -18.26
CA HIS A 63 11.74 5.17 -17.13
C HIS A 63 10.39 5.77 -17.55
N THR A 64 10.14 5.96 -18.85
CA THR A 64 8.84 6.44 -19.32
C THR A 64 7.78 5.37 -19.06
N PRO A 65 6.59 5.73 -18.53
CA PRO A 65 5.50 4.78 -18.35
C PRO A 65 5.16 4.05 -19.65
N LEU A 66 5.03 2.73 -19.56
CA LEU A 66 4.60 1.88 -20.66
C LEU A 66 3.12 1.57 -20.52
N TRP A 67 2.40 1.51 -21.63
CA TRP A 67 0.95 1.33 -21.64
C TRP A 67 0.55 0.13 -22.50
N ASN A 68 -0.49 -0.57 -22.07
CA ASN A 68 -1.22 -1.56 -22.86
C ASN A 68 -2.71 -1.16 -22.85
N GLY A 69 -3.13 -0.47 -23.91
CA GLY A 69 -4.40 0.25 -23.91
C GLY A 69 -4.39 1.38 -22.87
N ASP A 70 -5.39 1.38 -22.02
CA ASP A 70 -5.61 2.29 -20.89
C ASP A 70 -4.90 1.88 -19.60
N ARG A 71 -4.23 0.71 -19.59
CA ARG A 71 -3.52 0.20 -18.41
C ARG A 71 -2.02 0.43 -18.50
N GLU A 72 -1.47 1.10 -17.51
CA GLU A 72 -0.01 1.21 -17.33
C GLU A 72 0.58 -0.17 -16.96
N LEU A 73 1.64 -0.56 -17.67
CA LEU A 73 2.48 -1.72 -17.36
C LEU A 73 3.49 -1.36 -16.27
N LYS A 74 3.45 -2.10 -15.16
CA LYS A 74 4.26 -1.86 -13.97
C LYS A 74 5.28 -2.96 -13.73
N ALA A 75 6.38 -2.64 -13.07
CA ALA A 75 7.31 -3.62 -12.54
C ALA A 75 6.63 -4.41 -11.41
N GLN A 76 6.72 -5.73 -11.46
CA GLN A 76 6.17 -6.66 -10.50
C GLN A 76 7.32 -7.19 -9.65
N ILE A 77 7.56 -6.51 -8.53
CA ILE A 77 8.67 -6.79 -7.62
C ILE A 77 8.14 -7.68 -6.50
N TRP A 78 8.85 -8.77 -6.18
CA TRP A 78 8.47 -9.58 -5.03
C TRP A 78 8.67 -8.78 -3.73
N PRO A 79 7.78 -8.89 -2.74
CA PRO A 79 7.97 -8.19 -1.47
C PRO A 79 9.33 -8.45 -0.82
N ASP A 80 9.82 -9.69 -0.83
CA ASP A 80 11.12 -10.09 -0.26
C ASP A 80 12.34 -9.48 -0.97
N GLN A 81 12.17 -8.93 -2.18
CA GLN A 81 13.24 -8.21 -2.89
C GLN A 81 13.44 -6.80 -2.34
N PHE A 82 12.46 -6.19 -1.66
CA PHE A 82 12.56 -4.80 -1.18
C PHE A 82 13.70 -4.57 -0.18
N PRO A 83 13.92 -5.43 0.82
CA PRO A 83 15.07 -5.30 1.71
C PRO A 83 16.40 -5.34 0.95
N ASP A 84 16.58 -6.32 0.08
CA ASP A 84 17.87 -6.57 -0.59
C ASP A 84 18.14 -5.59 -1.74
N TRP A 85 17.09 -5.18 -2.46
CA TRP A 85 17.21 -4.27 -3.59
C TRP A 85 17.21 -2.82 -3.15
N PHE A 86 16.34 -2.44 -2.22
CA PHE A 86 16.07 -1.02 -1.93
C PHE A 86 16.34 -0.63 -0.48
N GLY A 87 16.79 -1.56 0.37
CA GLY A 87 17.03 -1.30 1.79
C GLY A 87 15.74 -1.06 2.58
N ILE A 88 14.58 -1.45 2.03
CA ILE A 88 13.29 -1.26 2.70
C ILE A 88 13.00 -2.48 3.55
N ALA A 89 13.07 -2.31 4.87
CA ALA A 89 12.61 -3.32 5.80
C ALA A 89 11.10 -3.52 5.65
N LEU A 90 10.67 -4.77 5.50
CA LEU A 90 9.26 -5.11 5.50
C LEU A 90 8.77 -5.24 6.93
N ALA A 91 7.71 -4.50 7.28
CA ALA A 91 6.99 -4.77 8.50
C ALA A 91 6.33 -6.14 8.41
N THR A 92 6.43 -6.95 9.46
CA THR A 92 5.71 -8.23 9.59
C THR A 92 4.40 -8.08 10.35
N SER A 93 4.25 -6.96 11.07
CA SER A 93 3.06 -6.55 11.79
C SER A 93 3.12 -5.06 12.13
N GLY A 94 1.98 -4.48 12.47
CA GLY A 94 1.86 -3.13 13.03
C GLY A 94 0.64 -3.03 13.94
N HIS A 95 0.53 -1.93 14.69
CA HIS A 95 -0.67 -1.58 15.43
C HIS A 95 -1.16 -0.22 14.93
N ALA A 96 -2.47 -0.06 14.77
CA ALA A 96 -3.03 1.23 14.43
C ALA A 96 -2.81 2.21 15.60
N ALA A 97 -2.19 3.35 15.30
CA ALA A 97 -1.92 4.41 16.28
C ALA A 97 -2.90 5.58 16.17
N ALA A 98 -3.40 5.85 14.96
CA ALA A 98 -4.35 6.92 14.66
C ALA A 98 -5.11 6.59 13.37
N LEU A 99 -6.22 7.29 13.13
CA LEU A 99 -6.94 7.33 11.86
C LEU A 99 -6.70 8.66 11.15
N LEU A 100 -6.29 8.57 9.89
CA LEU A 100 -6.03 9.72 9.04
C LEU A 100 -7.06 9.75 7.91
N PHE A 101 -7.73 10.88 7.74
CA PHE A 101 -8.71 11.16 6.69
C PHE A 101 -8.12 12.21 5.75
N PRO A 102 -7.41 11.80 4.69
CA PRO A 102 -6.63 12.71 3.87
C PRO A 102 -7.44 13.43 2.80
N HIS A 103 -7.10 14.70 2.59
CA HIS A 103 -7.46 15.51 1.43
C HIS A 103 -6.18 15.96 0.73
N VAL A 104 -6.13 15.79 -0.59
CA VAL A 104 -5.01 16.27 -1.40
C VAL A 104 -5.35 17.65 -1.93
N THR A 105 -4.57 18.66 -1.53
CA THR A 105 -4.63 20.00 -2.09
C THR A 105 -3.26 20.31 -2.70
N PRO A 106 -3.16 20.39 -4.04
CA PRO A 106 -1.89 20.72 -4.69
C PRO A 106 -1.30 22.00 -4.09
N ASP A 107 0.01 21.98 -3.84
CA ASP A 107 0.81 23.10 -3.32
C ASP A 107 0.47 23.60 -1.90
N ALA A 108 -0.50 22.98 -1.20
CA ALA A 108 -0.78 23.30 0.19
C ALA A 108 0.26 22.69 1.13
N PRO A 109 0.69 23.41 2.19
CA PRO A 109 1.48 22.82 3.25
C PRO A 109 0.64 21.77 4.01
N PRO A 110 1.26 20.72 4.56
CA PRO A 110 0.52 19.70 5.28
C PRO A 110 -0.03 20.23 6.61
N THR A 111 -1.28 19.89 6.93
CA THR A 111 -1.97 20.33 8.16
C THR A 111 -2.89 19.24 8.69
N ALA A 112 -3.14 19.22 10.00
CA ALA A 112 -4.12 18.33 10.64
C ALA A 112 -5.13 19.13 11.46
N THR A 113 -6.37 18.67 11.46
CA THR A 113 -7.39 19.05 12.44
C THR A 113 -7.98 17.78 13.07
N PRO A 114 -8.33 17.79 14.37
CA PRO A 114 -9.09 16.68 14.95
C PRO A 114 -10.38 16.46 14.17
N GLY A 115 -10.67 15.21 13.82
CA GLY A 115 -11.90 14.89 13.09
C GLY A 115 -11.78 13.71 12.15
N GLY A 116 -12.90 13.44 11.49
CA GLY A 116 -13.13 12.21 10.74
C GLY A 116 -13.85 11.17 11.57
N GLN A 117 -14.68 10.38 10.88
CA GLN A 117 -15.46 9.29 11.46
C GLN A 117 -15.41 8.12 10.49
N LEU A 118 -15.19 6.92 11.04
CA LEU A 118 -15.35 5.71 10.28
C LEU A 118 -16.82 5.49 9.91
N ALA A 119 -17.05 4.99 8.71
CA ALA A 119 -18.35 4.57 8.22
C ALA A 119 -18.24 3.22 7.50
N ASP A 120 -19.40 2.60 7.21
CA ASP A 120 -19.45 1.27 6.59
C ASP A 120 -18.73 1.21 5.22
N HIS A 121 -18.64 2.34 4.51
CA HIS A 121 -17.95 2.42 3.22
C HIS A 121 -16.42 2.39 3.33
N ASP A 122 -15.86 2.55 4.53
CA ASP A 122 -14.42 2.36 4.78
C ASP A 122 -14.04 0.87 4.84
N PHE A 123 -15.03 -0.02 4.85
CA PHE A 123 -14.84 -1.46 4.78
C PHE A 123 -15.04 -1.99 3.36
N MET A 124 -14.27 -3.03 3.05
CA MET A 124 -14.34 -3.75 1.78
C MET A 124 -15.64 -4.56 1.69
N THR A 125 -16.72 -3.94 1.21
CA THR A 125 -18.07 -4.52 1.12
C THR A 125 -18.57 -4.70 -0.31
N GLY A 126 -17.91 -4.12 -1.33
CA GLY A 126 -18.37 -4.07 -2.72
C GLY A 126 -17.98 -5.27 -3.62
N PRO A 127 -18.83 -5.66 -4.58
CA PRO A 127 -18.58 -6.80 -5.50
C PRO A 127 -17.40 -6.58 -6.48
N THR A 128 -16.94 -5.34 -6.63
CA THR A 128 -15.89 -4.91 -7.57
C THR A 128 -14.52 -4.75 -6.91
N GLU A 129 -14.41 -5.03 -5.62
CA GLU A 129 -13.12 -5.02 -4.94
C GLU A 129 -12.27 -6.19 -5.46
N ASP A 130 -10.97 -5.95 -5.60
CA ASP A 130 -9.99 -6.93 -6.08
C ASP A 130 -9.87 -8.07 -5.05
N ARG A 131 -10.81 -9.01 -5.15
CA ARG A 131 -11.03 -10.12 -4.22
C ARG A 131 -10.47 -11.38 -4.85
N TYR A 132 -9.74 -12.17 -4.06
CA TYR A 132 -9.60 -13.57 -4.39
C TYR A 132 -10.97 -14.22 -4.22
N PRO A 133 -11.56 -14.79 -5.29
CA PRO A 133 -12.79 -15.54 -5.13
C PRO A 133 -12.54 -16.68 -4.12
N ASP A 134 -13.53 -16.97 -3.28
CA ASP A 134 -13.49 -18.12 -2.36
C ASP A 134 -13.71 -19.42 -3.15
N VAL A 135 -12.84 -19.68 -4.13
CA VAL A 135 -12.93 -20.81 -5.07
C VAL A 135 -12.99 -22.15 -4.34
N PHE A 136 -12.35 -22.22 -3.18
CA PHE A 136 -12.25 -23.42 -2.37
C PHE A 136 -13.25 -23.46 -1.20
N GLY A 137 -14.10 -22.44 -1.04
CA GLY A 137 -15.08 -22.38 0.05
C GLY A 137 -14.44 -22.29 1.45
N LEU A 138 -13.17 -21.90 1.54
CA LEU A 138 -12.42 -21.83 2.78
C LEU A 138 -12.76 -20.58 3.60
N ALA A 139 -13.30 -19.54 2.96
CA ALA A 139 -13.79 -18.35 3.64
C ALA A 139 -15.21 -18.55 4.22
N GLY A 140 -15.89 -19.66 3.92
CA GLY A 140 -17.19 -19.99 4.51
C GLY A 140 -18.27 -18.96 4.19
N GLY A 141 -18.18 -18.30 3.04
CA GLY A 141 -19.11 -17.23 2.64
C GLY A 141 -18.85 -15.87 3.29
N VAL A 142 -17.75 -15.72 4.04
CA VAL A 142 -17.28 -14.42 4.54
C VAL A 142 -16.61 -13.65 3.41
N ASP A 143 -17.02 -12.40 3.20
CA ASP A 143 -16.41 -11.53 2.20
C ASP A 143 -15.04 -10.98 2.68
N GLY A 144 -14.33 -10.28 1.78
CA GLY A 144 -13.04 -9.67 2.11
C GLY A 144 -13.08 -8.65 3.26
N GLY A 145 -14.27 -8.14 3.59
CA GLY A 145 -14.51 -7.21 4.70
C GLY A 145 -14.77 -7.89 6.05
N GLY A 146 -14.78 -9.22 6.12
CA GLY A 146 -14.95 -9.98 7.35
C GLY A 146 -16.42 -10.14 7.79
N THR A 147 -16.64 -10.72 8.97
CA THR A 147 -18.00 -10.83 9.53
C THR A 147 -18.47 -9.49 10.11
N THR A 148 -19.79 -9.32 10.25
CA THR A 148 -20.37 -8.13 10.90
C THR A 148 -19.80 -7.92 12.31
N ASP A 149 -19.67 -8.98 13.10
CA ASP A 149 -19.11 -8.90 14.46
C ASP A 149 -17.64 -8.47 14.46
N ALA A 150 -16.84 -8.98 13.53
CA ALA A 150 -15.45 -8.58 13.38
C ALA A 150 -15.31 -7.11 12.99
N ARG A 151 -16.15 -6.62 12.07
CA ARG A 151 -16.20 -5.20 11.69
C ARG A 151 -16.58 -4.33 12.88
N HIS A 152 -17.66 -4.64 13.59
CA HIS A 152 -18.06 -3.89 14.78
C HIS A 152 -16.94 -3.85 15.84
N HIS A 153 -16.28 -4.98 16.08
CA HIS A 153 -15.19 -5.05 17.04
C HIS A 153 -14.00 -4.16 16.63
N VAL A 154 -13.59 -4.20 15.36
CA VAL A 154 -12.52 -3.36 14.84
C VAL A 154 -12.91 -1.88 14.86
N THR A 155 -14.11 -1.52 14.41
CA THR A 155 -14.60 -0.14 14.41
C THR A 155 -14.60 0.46 15.81
N ALA A 156 -15.08 -0.28 16.81
CA ALA A 156 -15.08 0.19 18.19
C ALA A 156 -13.67 0.53 18.67
N ARG A 157 -12.69 -0.34 18.39
CA ARG A 157 -11.28 -0.11 18.76
C ARG A 157 -10.62 1.02 18.00
N LEU A 158 -10.92 1.17 16.71
CA LEU A 158 -10.38 2.26 15.91
C LEU A 158 -10.96 3.62 16.34
N THR A 159 -12.23 3.66 16.75
CA THR A 159 -12.91 4.89 17.19
C THR A 159 -12.30 5.47 18.47
N ASP A 160 -11.64 4.65 19.27
CA ASP A 160 -10.94 5.07 20.49
C ASP A 160 -9.55 5.70 20.19
N LEU A 161 -9.07 5.64 18.94
CA LEU A 161 -7.79 6.21 18.53
C LEU A 161 -7.92 7.71 18.18
N PRO A 162 -6.82 8.48 18.19
CA PRO A 162 -6.81 9.82 17.62
C PRO A 162 -7.27 9.81 16.15
N HIS A 163 -8.19 10.72 15.81
CA HIS A 163 -8.65 10.92 14.44
C HIS A 163 -8.20 12.29 13.93
N HIS A 164 -7.60 12.30 12.74
CA HIS A 164 -7.16 13.51 12.09
C HIS A 164 -7.70 13.60 10.67
N THR A 165 -8.39 14.70 10.37
CA THR A 165 -8.56 15.14 8.99
C THR A 165 -7.27 15.85 8.60
N ILE A 166 -6.58 15.35 7.57
CA ILE A 166 -5.30 15.90 7.13
C ILE A 166 -5.41 16.49 5.73
N THR A 167 -4.71 17.60 5.50
CA THR A 167 -4.44 18.10 4.15
C THR A 167 -2.99 17.80 3.83
N VAL A 168 -2.71 17.26 2.65
CA VAL A 168 -1.36 17.00 2.13
C VAL A 168 -1.21 17.57 0.73
N GLY A 169 0.01 18.02 0.41
CA GLY A 169 0.39 18.51 -0.92
C GLY A 169 1.16 17.46 -1.73
N HIS A 170 1.85 17.89 -2.78
CA HIS A 170 2.75 17.03 -3.57
C HIS A 170 4.20 17.04 -3.09
N ASP A 171 4.54 17.87 -2.11
CA ASP A 171 5.86 17.85 -1.46
C ASP A 171 5.94 16.64 -0.52
N THR A 172 6.53 15.55 -1.02
CA THR A 172 6.65 14.29 -0.30
C THR A 172 7.52 14.40 0.94
N ALA A 173 8.52 15.29 0.94
CA ALA A 173 9.40 15.50 2.09
C ALA A 173 8.64 16.22 3.22
N ALA A 174 7.96 17.32 2.88
CA ALA A 174 7.14 18.05 3.86
C ALA A 174 6.02 17.17 4.44
N ASN A 175 5.36 16.36 3.60
CA ASN A 175 4.34 15.42 4.06
C ASN A 175 4.91 14.36 5.02
N ALA A 176 6.09 13.81 4.72
CA ALA A 176 6.72 12.81 5.56
C ALA A 176 7.12 13.38 6.93
N ASP A 177 7.74 14.56 6.96
CA ASP A 177 8.12 15.25 8.21
C ASP A 177 6.90 15.59 9.08
N PHE A 178 5.82 16.06 8.43
CA PHE A 178 4.54 16.30 9.09
C PHE A 178 3.95 15.03 9.71
N LEU A 179 3.90 13.92 8.96
CA LEU A 179 3.35 12.66 9.46
C LEU A 179 4.18 12.09 10.61
N ASN A 180 5.52 12.22 10.56
CA ASN A 180 6.38 11.85 11.67
C ASN A 180 6.08 12.68 12.93
N THR A 181 5.82 13.97 12.77
CA THR A 181 5.49 14.87 13.90
C THR A 181 4.10 14.62 14.46
N LEU A 182 3.13 14.26 13.61
CA LEU A 182 1.75 14.02 14.03
C LEU A 182 1.58 12.72 14.82
N LEU A 183 2.42 11.72 14.54
CA LEU A 183 2.26 10.34 15.02
C LEU A 183 3.28 9.94 16.11
N LEU A 184 4.21 10.82 16.48
CA LEU A 184 5.19 10.66 17.56
C LEU A 184 4.84 11.58 18.75
#